data_AF-A0A1C5ERT8-F1
#
_entry.id   AF-A0A1C5ERT8-F1
#
_cell.length_a   1.000
_cell.length_b   1.000
_cell.length_c   1.000
_cell.angle_alpha   90.00
_cell.angle_beta   90.00
_cell.angle_gamma   90.00
#
_symmetry.space_group_name_H-M   'P 1'
#
loop_
_entity.id
_entity.type
_entity.pdbx_description
1 polymer ?
#
loop_
_entity_poly.entity_id
_entity_poly.type
_entity_poly.pdbx_seq_one_letter_code
_entity_poly.pdbx_strand_id
1 'polypeptide(L)'
;MSKAHADVVLISGHDGGTGASPLTSLKHAGGPWELGLAETQQTLLLNGLRDRIVVQTDGQLKTGRDVVIAALLGAEEFGFATAPLVVSGCVMMRVCHLDTCPVGIATQNPVLRERFAGKAEHIVNFFRFIAEEVRELLAELGFRSIEEAVGHAEVLDVRRAVDHWKAQGLELAPLFHVPDLPEGAVRHRQIAQDHGLEKALDNQLIKLAADALAADDATEAQPVRAQVTIRNINRTVGTMLGHEVTRKFGGAGLPEDTIDITFTGSAGQSFGAFLPRGITLRLEGDANDYVGKGLSGGRIIVRPDRAADHLAEYSTIAGNTIGYGATGGELFLRGRTGERFCVRNSGALVVSEGVGDHGCEYMTGGHAVVLGPIGRNFAAGMSGGIAYVIDLDPDHVNAGNADAVQELTDADKAWLHDVVRRHAEETGSTVAAKLLADWDAAAARFSKIIPSTYQAVLAAKDAAERAGLSETEITEKMMEAATNG
;
A
#
# COMPACT_ATOMS: atom_id res chain seq x y z
N MET A 1 7.35 12.57 -11.44
CA MET A 1 6.29 12.80 -10.44
C MET A 1 5.25 13.83 -10.88
N SER A 2 5.62 15.10 -11.12
CA SER A 2 4.64 16.14 -11.51
C SER A 2 3.77 15.79 -12.73
N LYS A 3 4.34 15.27 -13.82
CA LYS A 3 3.57 14.79 -15.00
C LYS A 3 2.66 13.58 -14.73
N ALA A 4 2.89 12.86 -13.63
CA ALA A 4 2.06 11.76 -13.18
C ALA A 4 0.99 12.23 -12.16
N HIS A 5 0.75 13.55 -12.09
CA HIS A 5 -0.24 14.20 -11.23
C HIS A 5 0.04 14.07 -9.72
N ALA A 6 1.31 13.90 -9.31
CA ALA A 6 1.65 14.03 -7.89
C ALA A 6 1.46 15.49 -7.43
N ASP A 7 0.73 15.71 -6.34
CA ASP A 7 0.58 17.02 -5.69
C ASP A 7 1.83 17.41 -4.89
N VAL A 8 2.59 16.41 -4.43
CA VAL A 8 3.76 16.58 -3.56
C VAL A 8 4.89 15.65 -4.00
N VAL A 9 6.13 16.13 -3.94
CA VAL A 9 7.35 15.30 -4.01
C VAL A 9 8.22 15.58 -2.80
N LEU A 10 8.62 14.53 -2.08
CA LEU A 10 9.56 14.61 -0.96
C LEU A 10 10.96 14.19 -1.42
N ILE A 11 11.94 15.04 -1.18
CA ILE A 11 13.36 14.74 -1.36
C ILE A 11 13.97 14.44 0.01
N SER A 12 14.33 13.19 0.23
CA SER A 12 14.94 12.74 1.49
C SER A 12 16.45 12.60 1.36
N GLY A 13 17.19 13.24 2.28
CA GLY A 13 18.63 13.12 2.38
C GLY A 13 19.10 11.76 2.86
N HIS A 14 20.33 11.38 2.48
CA HIS A 14 20.97 10.13 2.91
C HIS A 14 21.15 10.00 4.45
N ASP A 15 21.02 11.11 5.17
CA ASP A 15 21.23 11.22 6.60
C ASP A 15 19.94 11.01 7.44
N GLY A 16 18.85 10.66 6.78
CA GLY A 16 17.58 10.25 7.40
C GLY A 16 17.75 9.20 8.51
N GLY A 17 16.89 9.28 9.54
CA GLY A 17 16.84 8.31 10.62
C GLY A 17 16.13 7.01 10.20
N THR A 18 16.46 5.90 10.85
CA THR A 18 15.73 4.62 10.70
C THR A 18 15.70 3.84 12.01
N GLY A 19 14.63 3.07 12.22
CA GLY A 19 14.53 2.11 13.32
C GLY A 19 15.42 0.88 13.11
N ALA A 20 15.55 0.42 11.85
CA ALA A 20 16.35 -0.74 11.47
C ALA A 20 16.76 -0.63 9.98
N SER A 21 18.04 -0.82 9.69
CA SER A 21 18.56 -0.88 8.32
C SER A 21 19.92 -1.57 8.33
N PRO A 22 20.32 -2.26 7.24
CA PRO A 22 21.70 -2.66 7.04
C PRO A 22 22.64 -1.46 7.18
N LEU A 23 23.78 -1.67 7.85
CA LEU A 23 24.79 -0.63 8.05
C LEU A 23 25.37 -0.13 6.72
N THR A 24 25.48 -1.03 5.73
CA THR A 24 25.95 -0.68 4.39
C THR A 24 25.04 0.35 3.74
N SER A 25 23.71 0.16 3.78
CA SER A 25 22.75 1.14 3.27
C SER A 25 22.85 2.48 3.99
N LEU A 26 22.97 2.46 5.33
CA LEU A 26 23.10 3.67 6.16
C LEU A 26 24.36 4.51 5.85
N LYS A 27 25.41 3.88 5.32
CA LYS A 27 26.69 4.54 5.08
C LYS A 27 26.99 4.82 3.62
N HIS A 28 26.33 4.10 2.71
CA HIS A 28 26.75 4.05 1.29
C HIS A 28 25.60 4.18 0.29
N ALA A 29 24.34 4.37 0.73
CA ALA A 29 23.22 4.62 -0.15
C ALA A 29 22.64 6.03 0.07
N GLY A 30 22.30 6.70 -1.02
CA GLY A 30 21.73 8.05 -1.02
C GLY A 30 22.75 9.17 -1.23
N GLY A 31 22.24 10.37 -1.48
CA GLY A 31 23.02 11.61 -1.56
C GLY A 31 22.48 12.68 -0.60
N PRO A 32 23.22 13.80 -0.41
CA PRO A 32 22.75 14.92 0.40
C PRO A 32 21.49 15.53 -0.21
N TRP A 33 20.54 15.93 0.64
CA TRP A 33 19.26 16.46 0.18
C TRP A 33 19.46 17.76 -0.61
N GLU A 34 20.50 18.54 -0.31
CA GLU A 34 20.82 19.79 -1.01
C GLU A 34 20.96 19.56 -2.53
N LEU A 35 21.69 18.50 -2.93
CA LEU A 35 21.87 18.17 -4.34
C LEU A 35 20.56 17.76 -5.00
N GLY A 36 19.83 16.82 -4.39
CA GLY A 36 18.58 16.32 -4.95
C GLY A 36 17.48 17.37 -5.00
N LEU A 37 17.45 18.27 -4.00
CA LEU A 37 16.48 19.34 -3.89
C LEU A 37 16.70 20.39 -4.96
N ALA A 38 17.94 20.86 -5.12
CA ALA A 38 18.28 21.82 -6.16
C ALA A 38 18.05 21.25 -7.57
N GLU A 39 18.46 20.00 -7.83
CA GLU A 39 18.20 19.33 -9.11
C GLU A 39 16.70 19.24 -9.40
N THR A 40 15.90 18.90 -8.38
CA THR A 40 14.44 18.85 -8.49
C THR A 40 13.86 20.21 -8.82
N GLN A 41 14.27 21.26 -8.09
CA GLN A 41 13.83 22.64 -8.31
C GLN A 41 14.16 23.10 -9.73
N GLN A 42 15.42 22.98 -10.13
CA GLN A 42 15.90 23.39 -11.46
C GLN A 42 15.18 22.63 -12.57
N THR A 43 15.03 21.32 -12.44
CA THR A 43 14.37 20.48 -13.46
C THR A 43 12.88 20.82 -13.59
N LEU A 44 12.17 21.03 -12.47
CA LEU A 44 10.76 21.41 -12.51
C LEU A 44 10.55 22.78 -13.15
N LEU A 45 11.43 23.74 -12.86
CA LEU A 45 11.41 25.07 -13.46
C LEU A 45 11.65 25.01 -14.97
N LEU A 46 12.72 24.32 -15.41
CA LEU A 46 13.08 24.17 -16.82
C LEU A 46 11.97 23.53 -17.67
N ASN A 47 11.12 22.71 -17.05
CA ASN A 47 10.02 22.02 -17.73
C ASN A 47 8.66 22.72 -17.57
N GLY A 48 8.58 23.85 -16.86
CA GLY A 48 7.31 24.54 -16.60
C GLY A 48 6.33 23.71 -15.75
N LEU A 49 6.86 22.91 -14.82
CA LEU A 49 6.09 21.97 -13.99
C LEU A 49 6.13 22.30 -12.49
N ARG A 50 6.79 23.40 -12.11
CA ARG A 50 7.00 23.79 -10.71
C ARG A 50 5.74 24.36 -10.04
N ASP A 51 4.87 24.94 -10.83
CA ASP A 51 3.63 25.62 -10.44
C ASP A 51 2.58 24.72 -9.77
N ARG A 52 2.66 23.40 -9.98
CA ARG A 52 1.60 22.44 -9.64
C ARG A 52 1.99 21.36 -8.64
N ILE A 53 3.22 21.38 -8.14
CA ILE A 53 3.74 20.37 -7.21
C ILE A 53 4.44 21.04 -6.04
N VAL A 54 4.07 20.64 -4.82
CA VAL A 54 4.78 21.02 -3.60
C VAL A 54 6.06 20.22 -3.51
N VAL A 55 7.19 20.88 -3.28
CA VAL A 55 8.47 20.20 -3.04
C VAL A 55 8.74 20.19 -1.54
N GLN A 56 8.87 19.02 -0.95
CA GLN A 56 9.24 18.85 0.46
C GLN A 56 10.68 18.35 0.57
N THR A 57 11.32 18.62 1.69
CA THR A 57 12.61 18.00 2.00
C THR A 57 12.70 17.55 3.44
N ASP A 58 13.41 16.44 3.66
CA ASP A 58 13.87 16.02 4.98
C ASP A 58 15.30 15.46 4.93
N GLY A 59 15.88 15.19 6.09
CA GLY A 59 17.29 14.81 6.21
C GLY A 59 17.99 15.60 7.30
N GLN A 60 17.92 15.11 8.53
CA GLN A 60 18.54 15.72 9.73
C GLN A 60 18.33 17.24 9.91
N LEU A 61 17.25 17.83 9.38
CA LEU A 61 16.89 19.22 9.66
C LEU A 61 16.75 19.40 11.18
N LYS A 62 17.46 20.38 11.74
CA LYS A 62 17.56 20.61 13.18
C LYS A 62 17.33 22.05 13.59
N THR A 63 17.53 22.98 12.66
CA THR A 63 17.57 24.42 12.94
C THR A 63 16.69 25.20 11.97
N GLY A 64 16.32 26.43 12.34
CA GLY A 64 15.66 27.37 11.43
C GLY A 64 16.56 27.72 10.23
N ARG A 65 17.89 27.73 10.41
CA ARG A 65 18.82 27.88 9.29
C ARG A 65 18.70 26.76 8.25
N ASP A 66 18.56 25.50 8.69
CA ASP A 66 18.40 24.38 7.76
C ASP A 66 17.11 24.54 6.94
N VAL A 67 16.03 25.00 7.58
CA VAL A 67 14.75 25.30 6.91
C VAL A 67 14.91 26.40 5.88
N VAL A 68 15.57 27.52 6.23
CA VAL A 68 15.77 28.62 5.29
C VAL A 68 16.63 28.19 4.10
N ILE A 69 17.69 27.41 4.32
CA ILE A 69 18.51 26.88 3.20
C ILE A 69 17.67 25.98 2.30
N ALA A 70 16.90 25.06 2.88
CA ALA A 70 15.99 24.22 2.12
C ALA A 70 14.97 25.05 1.31
N ALA A 71 14.42 26.11 1.90
CA ALA A 71 13.51 27.01 1.20
C ALA A 71 14.20 27.66 0.00
N LEU A 72 15.37 28.25 0.21
CA LEU A 72 16.17 28.91 -0.83
C LEU A 72 16.56 27.94 -1.96
N LEU A 73 16.77 26.66 -1.67
CA LEU A 73 17.03 25.62 -2.66
C LEU A 73 15.76 25.08 -3.36
N GLY A 74 14.56 25.43 -2.90
CA GLY A 74 13.30 25.18 -3.59
C GLY A 74 12.23 24.42 -2.81
N ALA A 75 12.46 24.06 -1.55
CA ALA A 75 11.47 23.38 -0.71
C ALA A 75 10.39 24.34 -0.18
N GLU A 76 9.18 23.83 -0.01
CA GLU A 76 8.02 24.51 0.57
C GLU A 76 7.60 23.91 1.92
N GLU A 77 7.89 22.63 2.13
CA GLU A 77 7.64 21.96 3.42
C GLU A 77 8.87 21.18 3.90
N PHE A 78 8.98 21.04 5.21
CA PHE A 78 10.20 20.61 5.89
C PHE A 78 9.89 19.48 6.86
N GLY A 79 10.40 18.29 6.57
CA GLY A 79 10.20 17.11 7.40
C GLY A 79 11.22 17.03 8.54
N PHE A 80 10.72 16.85 9.76
CA PHE A 80 11.54 16.65 10.95
C PHE A 80 11.19 15.30 11.59
N ALA A 81 12.21 14.46 11.81
CA ALA A 81 12.03 13.17 12.46
C ALA A 81 12.92 13.03 13.72
N THR A 82 14.25 13.01 13.55
CA THR A 82 15.18 12.76 14.67
C THR A 82 15.13 13.86 15.74
N ALA A 83 15.08 15.14 15.36
CA ALA A 83 15.03 16.23 16.34
C ALA A 83 13.78 16.17 17.23
N PRO A 84 12.55 16.00 16.70
CA PRO A 84 11.36 15.70 17.51
C PRO A 84 11.50 14.49 18.44
N LEU A 85 12.14 13.39 17.98
CA LEU A 85 12.41 12.24 18.84
C LEU A 85 13.35 12.59 20.01
N VAL A 86 14.39 13.40 19.77
CA VAL A 86 15.31 13.87 20.82
C VAL A 86 14.59 14.77 21.82
N VAL A 87 13.79 15.72 21.35
CA VAL A 87 12.95 16.59 22.19
C VAL A 87 11.94 15.77 23.02
N SER A 88 11.49 14.63 22.49
CA SER A 88 10.62 13.68 23.19
C SER A 88 11.37 12.76 24.18
N GLY A 89 12.69 12.85 24.28
CA GLY A 89 13.51 12.11 25.24
C GLY A 89 14.50 11.11 24.63
N CYS A 90 14.65 11.04 23.30
CA CYS A 90 15.63 10.15 22.68
C CYS A 90 17.04 10.56 23.06
N VAL A 91 17.77 9.64 23.68
CA VAL A 91 19.17 9.81 24.10
C VAL A 91 20.18 9.31 23.06
N MET A 92 19.72 9.07 21.81
CA MET A 92 20.55 8.66 20.67
C MET A 92 21.40 7.39 20.91
N MET A 93 20.85 6.42 21.66
CA MET A 93 21.54 5.16 21.99
C MET A 93 21.68 4.18 20.80
N ARG A 94 20.90 4.36 19.72
CA ARG A 94 20.97 3.57 18.47
C ARG A 94 20.69 2.06 18.62
N VAL A 95 19.85 1.69 19.58
CA VAL A 95 19.39 0.30 19.81
C VAL A 95 17.93 0.07 19.36
N CYS A 96 17.41 0.93 18.47
CA CYS A 96 16.01 0.91 18.06
C CYS A 96 15.56 -0.44 17.48
N HIS A 97 16.43 -1.11 16.72
CA HIS A 97 16.18 -2.41 16.08
C HIS A 97 16.19 -3.60 17.07
N LEU A 98 16.62 -3.38 18.32
CA LEU A 98 16.75 -4.43 19.33
C LEU A 98 15.55 -4.49 20.28
N ASP A 99 14.51 -3.67 20.06
CA ASP A 99 13.36 -3.55 20.97
C ASP A 99 13.73 -3.25 22.43
N THR A 100 14.88 -2.59 22.66
CA THR A 100 15.45 -2.33 24.00
C THR A 100 15.65 -0.84 24.27
N CYS A 101 14.78 0.01 23.71
CA CYS A 101 14.87 1.45 23.91
C CYS A 101 14.76 1.81 25.41
N PRO A 102 15.78 2.45 26.02
CA PRO A 102 15.80 2.68 27.46
C PRO A 102 14.77 3.70 27.95
N VAL A 103 14.24 4.51 27.02
CA VAL A 103 13.34 5.65 27.26
C VAL A 103 11.96 5.45 26.64
N GLY A 104 11.61 4.22 26.24
CA GLY A 104 10.26 3.89 25.79
C GLY A 104 9.83 4.47 24.44
N ILE A 105 10.77 4.94 23.61
CA ILE A 105 10.45 5.53 22.29
C ILE A 105 10.32 4.45 21.20
N ALA A 106 11.41 3.72 20.92
CA ALA A 106 11.47 2.73 19.84
C ALA A 106 11.45 1.32 20.42
N THR A 107 10.33 0.94 21.06
CA THR A 107 10.13 -0.38 21.65
C THR A 107 8.65 -0.73 21.76
N GLN A 108 8.31 -2.00 21.54
CA GLN A 108 6.99 -2.58 21.79
C GLN A 108 6.90 -3.25 23.16
N ASN A 109 8.01 -3.46 23.86
CA ASN A 109 8.04 -4.02 25.21
C ASN A 109 7.25 -3.13 26.19
N PRO A 110 6.20 -3.65 26.86
CA PRO A 110 5.33 -2.85 27.72
C PRO A 110 6.07 -2.20 28.90
N VAL A 111 7.00 -2.94 29.53
CA VAL A 111 7.79 -2.44 30.66
C VAL A 111 8.73 -1.30 30.24
N LEU A 112 9.26 -1.34 29.02
CA LEU A 112 10.10 -0.26 28.50
C LEU A 112 9.27 0.93 28.03
N ARG A 113 8.09 0.70 27.46
CA ARG A 113 7.14 1.76 27.05
C ARG A 113 6.67 2.61 28.24
N GLU A 114 6.52 2.02 29.43
CA GLU A 114 6.21 2.76 30.66
C GLU A 114 7.26 3.84 31.01
N ARG A 115 8.48 3.75 30.45
CA ARG A 115 9.54 4.74 30.66
C ARG A 115 9.42 5.98 29.78
N PHE A 116 8.47 6.01 28.83
CA PHE A 116 8.28 7.16 27.96
C PHE A 116 7.76 8.35 28.74
N ALA A 117 8.57 9.41 28.82
CA ALA A 117 8.26 10.64 29.54
C ALA A 117 8.06 11.86 28.62
N GLY A 118 7.99 11.64 27.29
CA GLY A 118 7.82 12.69 26.31
C GLY A 118 6.46 13.37 26.43
N LYS A 119 6.43 14.69 26.18
CA LYS A 119 5.23 15.52 26.27
C LYS A 119 5.00 16.29 24.98
N ALA A 120 3.75 16.42 24.56
CA ALA A 120 3.38 17.14 23.34
C ALA A 120 3.86 18.60 23.37
N GLU A 121 3.84 19.23 24.54
CA GLU A 121 4.30 20.59 24.78
C GLU A 121 5.78 20.78 24.41
N HIS A 122 6.62 19.75 24.58
CA HIS A 122 8.03 19.85 24.20
C HIS A 122 8.17 19.96 22.68
N ILE A 123 7.38 19.20 21.92
CA ILE A 123 7.34 19.26 20.45
C ILE A 123 6.82 20.63 19.97
N VAL A 124 5.74 21.11 20.59
CA VAL A 124 5.18 22.44 20.27
C VAL A 124 6.21 23.54 20.51
N ASN A 125 6.91 23.50 21.65
CA ASN A 125 7.94 24.48 21.97
C ASN A 125 9.12 24.41 21.00
N PHE A 126 9.57 23.21 20.63
CA PHE A 126 10.62 23.01 19.63
C PHE A 126 10.25 23.68 18.30
N PHE A 127 9.07 23.40 17.75
CA PHE A 127 8.66 24.00 16.48
C PHE A 127 8.41 25.51 16.59
N ARG A 128 8.02 26.03 17.76
CA ARG A 128 7.96 27.49 17.99
C ARG A 128 9.34 28.13 17.91
N PHE A 129 10.38 27.50 18.49
CA PHE A 129 11.74 28.01 18.39
C PHE A 129 12.28 27.95 16.96
N ILE A 130 12.03 26.85 16.24
CA ILE A 130 12.40 26.73 14.82
C ILE A 130 11.71 27.83 14.00
N ALA A 131 10.40 28.02 14.19
CA ALA A 131 9.66 29.05 13.47
C ALA A 131 10.15 30.48 13.79
N GLU A 132 10.52 30.76 15.04
CA GLU A 132 11.09 32.06 15.41
C GLU A 132 12.43 32.31 14.71
N GLU A 133 13.35 31.34 14.75
CA GLU A 133 14.65 31.44 14.07
C GLU A 133 14.48 31.61 12.55
N VAL A 134 13.51 30.91 11.94
CA VAL A 134 13.17 31.10 10.52
C VAL A 134 12.72 32.54 10.24
N ARG A 135 11.86 33.11 11.09
CA ARG A 135 11.38 34.50 10.93
C ARG A 135 12.52 35.51 11.04
N GLU A 136 13.42 35.32 11.99
CA GLU A 136 14.60 36.17 12.19
C GLU A 136 15.51 36.14 10.94
N LEU A 137 15.81 34.94 10.43
CA LEU A 137 16.67 34.76 9.25
C LEU A 137 16.03 35.28 7.96
N LEU A 138 14.72 35.07 7.76
CA LEU A 138 14.01 35.63 6.60
C LEU A 138 14.05 37.17 6.63
N ALA A 139 13.84 37.76 7.82
CA ALA A 139 13.91 39.21 7.99
C ALA A 139 15.31 39.77 7.71
N GLU A 140 16.37 39.05 8.12
CA GLU A 140 17.76 39.41 7.81
C GLU A 140 18.03 39.39 6.29
N LEU A 141 17.46 38.42 5.57
CA LEU A 141 17.57 38.30 4.11
C LEU A 141 16.61 39.23 3.34
N GLY A 142 15.69 39.90 4.03
CA GLY A 142 14.74 40.84 3.43
C GLY A 142 13.43 40.22 2.92
N PHE A 143 13.18 38.94 3.20
CA PHE A 143 11.93 38.25 2.88
C PHE A 143 10.90 38.39 4.01
N ARG A 144 9.62 38.48 3.68
CA ARG A 144 8.51 38.60 4.64
C ARG A 144 7.83 37.25 4.91
N SER A 145 8.07 36.26 4.08
CA SER A 145 7.50 34.92 4.20
C SER A 145 8.43 33.86 3.60
N ILE A 146 8.19 32.58 3.94
CA ILE A 146 8.89 31.45 3.31
C ILE A 146 8.61 31.44 1.81
N GLU A 147 7.36 31.69 1.40
CA GLU A 147 6.94 31.68 0.00
C GLU A 147 7.76 32.64 -0.86
N GLU A 148 8.06 33.84 -0.34
CA GLU A 148 8.93 34.82 -1.02
C GLU A 148 10.38 34.35 -1.14
N ALA A 149 10.84 33.45 -0.27
CA ALA A 149 12.21 32.94 -0.28
C ALA A 149 12.38 31.67 -1.15
N VAL A 150 11.29 30.95 -1.46
CA VAL A 150 11.40 29.64 -2.13
C VAL A 150 12.15 29.74 -3.46
N GLY A 151 13.22 28.95 -3.59
CA GLY A 151 14.00 28.84 -4.82
C GLY A 151 14.90 30.03 -5.11
N HIS A 152 15.09 30.98 -4.18
CA HIS A 152 16.03 32.09 -4.29
C HIS A 152 17.47 31.68 -3.94
N ALA A 153 17.99 30.64 -4.61
CA ALA A 153 19.31 30.09 -4.32
C ALA A 153 20.46 31.09 -4.51
N GLU A 154 20.25 32.15 -5.30
CA GLU A 154 21.24 33.19 -5.56
C GLU A 154 21.64 34.01 -4.32
N VAL A 155 20.86 33.97 -3.23
CA VAL A 155 21.16 34.71 -1.99
C VAL A 155 22.08 33.93 -1.04
N LEU A 156 22.41 32.68 -1.36
CA LEU A 156 23.29 31.85 -0.55
C LEU A 156 24.77 32.25 -0.74
N ASP A 157 25.41 32.70 0.34
CA ASP A 157 26.86 32.98 0.33
C ASP A 157 27.69 31.71 0.57
N VAL A 158 28.40 31.29 -0.48
CA VAL A 158 29.14 30.03 -0.52
C VAL A 158 30.66 30.23 -0.49
N ARG A 159 31.14 31.48 -0.41
CA ARG A 159 32.58 31.82 -0.49
C ARG A 159 33.40 31.04 0.52
N ARG A 160 32.94 31.01 1.77
CA ARG A 160 33.61 30.27 2.86
C ARG A 160 33.74 28.77 2.58
N ALA A 161 32.75 28.16 1.93
CA ALA A 161 32.77 26.74 1.60
C ALA A 161 33.75 26.45 0.47
N VAL A 162 33.76 27.28 -0.57
CA VAL A 162 34.67 27.17 -1.72
C VAL A 162 36.13 27.43 -1.32
N ASP A 163 36.37 28.40 -0.44
CA ASP A 163 37.72 28.76 0.03
C ASP A 163 38.31 27.75 1.03
N HIS A 164 37.52 26.76 1.47
CA HIS A 164 37.98 25.77 2.43
C HIS A 164 38.98 24.79 1.79
N TRP A 165 40.13 24.55 2.43
CA TRP A 165 41.21 23.74 1.85
C TRP A 165 40.79 22.30 1.46
N LYS A 166 39.86 21.68 2.21
CA LYS A 166 39.31 20.35 1.86
C LYS A 166 38.31 20.36 0.71
N ALA A 167 37.83 21.54 0.32
CA ALA A 167 36.91 21.72 -0.81
C ALA A 167 37.66 21.97 -2.13
N GLN A 168 39.01 21.97 -2.11
CA GLN A 168 39.81 22.05 -3.33
C GLN A 168 39.43 20.92 -4.30
N GLY A 169 38.90 21.30 -5.47
CA GLY A 169 38.40 20.38 -6.49
C GLY A 169 36.89 20.16 -6.50
N LEU A 170 36.12 20.78 -5.59
CA LEU A 170 34.66 20.78 -5.64
C LEU A 170 34.12 21.99 -6.43
N GLU A 171 33.22 21.73 -7.37
CA GLU A 171 32.50 22.76 -8.11
C GLU A 171 31.06 22.85 -7.57
N LEU A 172 30.79 23.87 -6.75
CA LEU A 172 29.47 24.04 -6.11
C LEU A 172 28.52 24.97 -6.90
N ALA A 173 29.01 25.70 -7.89
CA ALA A 173 28.20 26.64 -8.66
C ALA A 173 26.92 26.02 -9.29
N PRO A 174 26.95 24.78 -9.83
CA PRO A 174 25.75 24.14 -10.37
C PRO A 174 24.60 23.98 -9.36
N LEU A 175 24.92 23.82 -8.07
CA LEU A 175 23.92 23.66 -7.00
C LEU A 175 23.06 24.91 -6.83
N PHE A 176 23.66 26.09 -7.03
CA PHE A 176 23.01 27.39 -6.81
C PHE A 176 22.53 28.02 -8.12
N HIS A 177 22.62 27.29 -9.24
CA HIS A 177 22.14 27.78 -10.51
C HIS A 177 20.62 27.99 -10.46
N VAL A 178 20.21 29.19 -10.86
CA VAL A 178 18.82 29.55 -11.05
C VAL A 178 18.60 29.69 -12.56
N PRO A 179 17.76 28.83 -13.18
CA PRO A 179 17.48 28.91 -14.60
C PRO A 179 16.84 30.25 -14.98
N ASP A 180 17.10 30.72 -16.20
CA ASP A 180 16.36 31.84 -16.77
C ASP A 180 14.89 31.45 -16.95
N LEU A 181 14.00 32.15 -16.24
CA LEU A 181 12.58 31.84 -16.23
C LEU A 181 11.80 32.76 -17.18
N PRO A 182 10.81 32.23 -17.92
CA PRO A 182 9.85 33.06 -18.66
C PRO A 182 9.15 34.07 -17.75
N GLU A 183 8.69 35.19 -18.33
CA GLU A 183 7.89 36.17 -17.60
C GLU A 183 6.65 35.51 -16.97
N GLY A 184 6.46 35.71 -15.67
CA GLY A 184 5.34 35.12 -14.91
C GLY A 184 5.55 33.68 -14.44
N ALA A 185 6.70 33.05 -14.69
CA ALA A 185 7.01 31.74 -14.13
C ALA A 185 7.24 31.82 -12.61
N VAL A 186 6.83 30.75 -11.92
CA VAL A 186 6.76 30.71 -10.45
C VAL A 186 7.73 29.68 -9.90
N ARG A 187 8.30 29.94 -8.72
CA ARG A 187 9.32 29.10 -8.08
C ARG A 187 8.77 28.09 -7.09
N HIS A 188 7.48 28.18 -6.82
CA HIS A 188 6.74 27.39 -5.85
C HIS A 188 5.36 27.02 -6.40
N ARG A 189 4.63 26.17 -5.67
CA ARG A 189 3.32 25.68 -6.09
C ARG A 189 2.28 26.80 -5.95
N GLN A 190 1.56 27.08 -7.04
CA GLN A 190 0.46 28.05 -7.08
C GLN A 190 -0.88 27.44 -7.50
N ILE A 191 -0.85 26.39 -8.32
CA ILE A 191 -2.06 25.74 -8.82
C ILE A 191 -2.17 24.30 -8.29
N ALA A 192 -3.40 23.79 -8.22
CA ALA A 192 -3.64 22.38 -7.94
C ALA A 192 -3.44 21.52 -9.19
N GLN A 193 -3.12 20.25 -9.00
CA GLN A 193 -3.14 19.27 -10.10
C GLN A 193 -4.58 19.02 -10.55
N ASP A 194 -4.79 18.98 -11.86
CA ASP A 194 -6.01 18.42 -12.43
C ASP A 194 -5.86 16.90 -12.56
N HIS A 195 -6.61 16.17 -11.76
CA HIS A 195 -6.60 14.70 -11.71
C HIS A 195 -7.60 14.05 -12.69
N GLY A 196 -8.42 14.84 -13.38
CA GLY A 196 -9.41 14.34 -14.34
C GLY A 196 -10.50 13.45 -13.75
N LEU A 197 -10.75 13.56 -12.43
CA LEU A 197 -11.70 12.70 -11.70
C LEU A 197 -13.15 12.89 -12.16
N GLU A 198 -13.48 14.03 -12.76
CA GLU A 198 -14.80 14.31 -13.33
C GLU A 198 -15.18 13.35 -14.48
N LYS A 199 -14.17 12.74 -15.12
CA LYS A 199 -14.34 11.78 -16.22
C LYS A 199 -14.38 10.32 -15.74
N ALA A 200 -14.16 10.06 -14.46
CA ALA A 200 -14.16 8.72 -13.91
C ALA A 200 -15.55 8.08 -14.03
N LEU A 201 -15.58 6.79 -14.40
CA LEU A 201 -16.83 6.02 -14.53
C LEU A 201 -17.59 5.98 -13.20
N ASP A 202 -16.90 6.03 -12.07
CA ASP A 202 -17.49 6.07 -10.74
C ASP A 202 -18.47 7.22 -10.51
N ASN A 203 -18.35 8.34 -11.22
CA ASN A 203 -19.37 9.40 -11.13
C ASN A 203 -20.74 8.91 -11.58
N GLN A 204 -20.80 7.96 -12.52
CA GLN A 204 -22.03 7.27 -12.90
C GLN A 204 -22.43 6.25 -11.82
N LEU A 205 -21.49 5.49 -11.27
CA LEU A 205 -21.78 4.47 -10.25
C LEU A 205 -22.34 5.08 -8.96
N ILE A 206 -21.78 6.20 -8.51
CA ILE A 206 -22.26 6.96 -7.34
C ILE A 206 -23.70 7.44 -7.57
N LYS A 207 -24.03 7.91 -8.78
CA LYS A 207 -25.41 8.30 -9.13
C LYS A 207 -26.36 7.12 -9.11
N LEU A 208 -25.94 5.96 -9.64
CA LEU A 208 -26.74 4.74 -9.62
C LEU A 208 -26.95 4.21 -8.20
N ALA A 209 -25.96 4.40 -7.32
CA ALA A 209 -25.99 3.99 -5.92
C ALA A 209 -26.63 5.03 -4.98
N ALA A 210 -27.23 6.11 -5.50
CA ALA A 210 -27.72 7.22 -4.68
C ALA A 210 -28.71 6.78 -3.60
N ASP A 211 -29.60 5.82 -3.88
CA ASP A 211 -30.59 5.33 -2.91
C ASP A 211 -29.94 4.58 -1.73
N ALA A 212 -28.93 3.75 -2.01
CA ALA A 212 -28.14 3.09 -0.96
C ALA A 212 -27.33 4.10 -0.14
N LEU A 213 -26.74 5.09 -0.81
CA LEU A 213 -25.95 6.15 -0.19
C LEU A 213 -26.79 7.19 0.55
N ALA A 214 -28.10 7.27 0.30
CA ALA A 214 -29.01 8.22 0.96
C ALA A 214 -29.41 7.76 2.36
N ALA A 215 -29.40 6.46 2.66
CA ALA A 215 -29.83 5.91 3.94
C ALA A 215 -29.01 6.41 5.14
N ASP A 216 -29.69 6.77 6.23
CA ASP A 216 -29.03 7.29 7.45
C ASP A 216 -28.28 6.19 8.20
N ASP A 217 -28.80 4.96 8.15
CA ASP A 217 -28.17 3.75 8.70
C ASP A 217 -27.89 2.71 7.61
N ALA A 218 -26.83 1.93 7.78
CA ALA A 218 -26.41 0.90 6.83
C ALA A 218 -27.48 -0.19 6.62
N THR A 219 -28.28 -0.51 7.65
CA THR A 219 -29.33 -1.54 7.59
C THR A 219 -30.57 -1.09 6.81
N GLU A 220 -30.74 0.21 6.60
CA GLU A 220 -31.86 0.81 5.86
C GLU A 220 -31.53 1.05 4.37
N ALA A 221 -30.25 0.88 4.01
CA ALA A 221 -29.76 1.08 2.65
C ALA A 221 -30.47 0.16 1.66
N GLN A 222 -31.12 0.77 0.66
CA GLN A 222 -31.89 0.02 -0.33
C GLN A 222 -30.95 -0.75 -1.28
N PRO A 223 -31.27 -2.00 -1.64
CA PRO A 223 -30.49 -2.75 -2.61
C PRO A 223 -30.48 -2.06 -3.99
N VAL A 224 -29.29 -1.86 -4.54
CA VAL A 224 -29.07 -1.27 -5.86
C VAL A 224 -28.53 -2.36 -6.80
N ARG A 225 -29.16 -2.49 -7.96
CA ARG A 225 -28.72 -3.37 -9.05
C ARG A 225 -28.61 -2.59 -10.34
N ALA A 226 -27.45 -2.65 -10.99
CA ALA A 226 -27.22 -1.93 -12.24
C ALA A 226 -26.35 -2.72 -13.21
N GLN A 227 -26.47 -2.39 -14.50
CA GLN A 227 -25.59 -2.90 -15.55
C GLN A 227 -24.93 -1.73 -16.30
N VAL A 228 -23.61 -1.80 -16.50
CA VAL A 228 -22.81 -0.72 -17.08
C VAL A 228 -21.80 -1.31 -18.08
N THR A 229 -21.52 -0.61 -19.18
CA THR A 229 -20.44 -1.00 -20.10
C THR A 229 -19.10 -0.49 -19.61
N ILE A 230 -18.04 -1.28 -19.72
CA ILE A 230 -16.68 -0.89 -19.31
C ILE A 230 -15.67 -1.08 -20.45
N ARG A 231 -14.64 -0.24 -20.46
CA ARG A 231 -13.52 -0.31 -21.39
C ARG A 231 -12.20 -0.17 -20.63
N ASN A 232 -11.10 -0.61 -21.24
CA ASN A 232 -9.78 -0.62 -20.60
C ASN A 232 -9.27 0.78 -20.18
N ILE A 233 -9.83 1.85 -20.73
CA ILE A 233 -9.57 3.24 -20.32
C ILE A 233 -10.22 3.60 -18.98
N ASN A 234 -11.24 2.85 -18.56
CA ASN A 234 -11.89 3.00 -17.26
C ASN A 234 -11.05 2.27 -16.21
N ARG A 235 -10.21 3.05 -15.53
CA ARG A 235 -9.31 2.59 -14.46
C ARG A 235 -9.95 2.82 -13.10
N THR A 236 -9.49 2.07 -12.09
CA THR A 236 -9.90 2.23 -10.67
C THR A 236 -11.42 2.24 -10.46
N VAL A 237 -12.15 1.47 -11.29
CA VAL A 237 -13.61 1.48 -11.26
C VAL A 237 -14.10 0.86 -9.94
N GLY A 238 -14.99 1.57 -9.26
CA GLY A 238 -15.53 1.22 -7.96
C GLY A 238 -14.81 1.86 -6.77
N THR A 239 -13.63 2.46 -6.97
CA THR A 239 -12.84 3.05 -5.88
C THR A 239 -13.47 4.32 -5.30
N MET A 240 -13.99 5.23 -6.14
CA MET A 240 -14.67 6.44 -5.63
C MET A 240 -16.04 6.10 -5.04
N LEU A 241 -16.75 5.13 -5.62
CA LEU A 241 -17.96 4.59 -5.00
C LEU A 241 -17.65 3.99 -3.61
N GLY A 242 -16.58 3.21 -3.51
CA GLY A 242 -16.09 2.66 -2.25
C GLY A 242 -15.76 3.76 -1.24
N HIS A 243 -15.12 4.86 -1.69
CA HIS A 243 -14.88 6.03 -0.85
C HIS A 243 -16.19 6.61 -0.29
N GLU A 244 -17.23 6.79 -1.09
CA GLU A 244 -18.51 7.32 -0.60
C GLU A 244 -19.15 6.40 0.44
N VAL A 245 -19.12 5.08 0.23
CA VAL A 245 -19.60 4.09 1.21
C VAL A 245 -18.80 4.17 2.51
N THR A 246 -17.47 4.15 2.44
CA THR A 246 -16.63 4.22 3.64
C THR A 246 -16.74 5.56 4.35
N ARG A 247 -16.85 6.67 3.62
CA ARG A 247 -17.01 8.01 4.20
C ARG A 247 -18.30 8.13 5.00
N LYS A 248 -19.37 7.48 4.54
CA LYS A 248 -20.67 7.53 5.22
C LYS A 248 -20.83 6.48 6.32
N PHE A 249 -20.44 5.23 6.05
CA PHE A 249 -20.74 4.08 6.92
C PHE A 249 -19.51 3.50 7.64
N GLY A 250 -18.32 4.09 7.44
CA GLY A 250 -17.08 3.66 8.06
C GLY A 250 -16.58 2.31 7.56
N GLY A 251 -15.71 1.67 8.35
CA GLY A 251 -15.09 0.38 8.01
C GLY A 251 -16.05 -0.81 8.02
N ALA A 252 -17.19 -0.69 8.71
CA ALA A 252 -18.22 -1.74 8.70
C ALA A 252 -18.90 -1.87 7.32
N GLY A 253 -18.92 -0.77 6.54
CA GLY A 253 -19.52 -0.73 5.22
C GLY A 253 -21.04 -0.90 5.24
N LEU A 254 -21.56 -1.50 4.18
CA LEU A 254 -22.98 -1.84 4.03
C LEU A 254 -23.21 -3.34 4.21
N PRO A 255 -24.46 -3.79 4.44
CA PRO A 255 -24.82 -5.20 4.29
C PRO A 255 -24.35 -5.78 2.95
N GLU A 256 -24.10 -7.08 2.93
CA GLU A 256 -23.61 -7.76 1.73
C GLU A 256 -24.57 -7.60 0.55
N ASP A 257 -23.98 -7.42 -0.63
CA ASP A 257 -24.71 -7.18 -1.88
C ASP A 257 -25.71 -6.01 -1.81
N THR A 258 -25.56 -5.01 -0.93
CA THR A 258 -26.40 -3.81 -1.00
C THR A 258 -26.22 -3.10 -2.35
N ILE A 259 -24.99 -2.91 -2.82
CA ILE A 259 -24.72 -2.38 -4.16
C ILE A 259 -24.11 -3.48 -5.01
N ASP A 260 -24.82 -3.97 -6.03
CA ASP A 260 -24.32 -5.00 -6.94
C ASP A 260 -24.43 -4.50 -8.39
N ILE A 261 -23.27 -4.34 -9.02
CA ILE A 261 -23.14 -3.73 -10.34
C ILE A 261 -22.46 -4.71 -11.28
N THR A 262 -23.15 -5.02 -12.38
CA THR A 262 -22.63 -5.84 -13.48
C THR A 262 -22.01 -4.97 -14.56
N PHE A 263 -20.79 -5.32 -14.96
CA PHE A 263 -20.04 -4.68 -16.02
C PHE A 263 -19.91 -5.61 -17.22
N THR A 264 -19.94 -5.04 -18.42
CA THR A 264 -19.72 -5.77 -19.68
C THR A 264 -18.61 -5.11 -20.49
N GLY A 265 -17.60 -5.89 -20.89
CA GLY A 265 -16.43 -5.43 -21.63
C GLY A 265 -15.12 -5.68 -20.88
N SER A 266 -14.08 -4.91 -21.18
CA SER A 266 -12.74 -5.11 -20.59
C SER A 266 -12.43 -4.04 -19.56
N ALA A 267 -12.17 -4.41 -18.31
CA ALA A 267 -11.85 -3.47 -17.25
C ALA A 267 -10.39 -2.98 -17.34
N GLY A 268 -10.19 -1.69 -17.09
CA GLY A 268 -8.85 -1.12 -16.97
C GLY A 268 -8.14 -1.53 -15.68
N GLN A 269 -6.96 -0.96 -15.51
CA GLN A 269 -6.09 -1.18 -14.34
C GLN A 269 -6.83 -0.88 -13.01
N SER A 270 -6.57 -1.69 -11.98
CA SER A 270 -7.10 -1.49 -10.62
C SER A 270 -8.63 -1.59 -10.49
N PHE A 271 -9.28 -2.46 -11.26
CA PHE A 271 -10.71 -2.72 -11.10
C PHE A 271 -11.05 -3.18 -9.68
N GLY A 272 -11.99 -2.49 -9.01
CA GLY A 272 -12.39 -2.78 -7.64
C GLY A 272 -11.30 -2.54 -6.59
N ALA A 273 -10.36 -1.62 -6.84
CA ALA A 273 -9.36 -1.28 -5.83
C ALA A 273 -10.00 -0.62 -4.59
N PHE A 274 -9.56 -1.04 -3.40
CA PHE A 274 -10.03 -0.57 -2.10
C PHE A 274 -11.54 -0.70 -1.87
N LEU A 275 -12.16 -1.71 -2.48
CA LEU A 275 -13.60 -1.92 -2.42
C LEU A 275 -14.04 -2.39 -1.01
N PRO A 276 -14.88 -1.61 -0.29
CA PRO A 276 -15.35 -1.97 1.04
C PRO A 276 -16.50 -2.97 1.01
N ARG A 277 -16.83 -3.51 2.19
CA ARG A 277 -17.99 -4.39 2.39
C ARG A 277 -19.30 -3.77 1.90
N GLY A 278 -20.12 -4.61 1.27
CA GLY A 278 -21.46 -4.30 0.80
C GLY A 278 -21.54 -3.84 -0.66
N ILE A 279 -20.39 -3.75 -1.34
CA ILE A 279 -20.31 -3.58 -2.79
C ILE A 279 -19.86 -4.89 -3.44
N THR A 280 -20.60 -5.29 -4.47
CA THR A 280 -20.31 -6.43 -5.33
C THR A 280 -20.16 -5.96 -6.77
N LEU A 281 -18.98 -6.18 -7.34
CA LEU A 281 -18.70 -5.84 -8.74
C LEU A 281 -18.58 -7.12 -9.55
N ARG A 282 -19.44 -7.27 -10.56
CA ARG A 282 -19.46 -8.44 -11.46
C ARG A 282 -18.99 -8.00 -12.83
N LEU A 283 -18.02 -8.69 -13.42
CA LEU A 283 -17.48 -8.36 -14.74
C LEU A 283 -17.68 -9.55 -15.68
N GLU A 284 -18.47 -9.33 -16.72
CA GLU A 284 -18.57 -10.22 -17.89
C GLU A 284 -17.63 -9.68 -18.98
N GLY A 285 -16.46 -10.32 -19.11
CA GLY A 285 -15.37 -9.91 -19.98
C GLY A 285 -14.01 -10.25 -19.38
N ASP A 286 -13.06 -9.32 -19.41
CA ASP A 286 -11.68 -9.49 -18.92
C ASP A 286 -11.20 -8.25 -18.15
N ALA A 287 -10.13 -8.37 -17.37
CA ALA A 287 -9.55 -7.26 -16.63
C ALA A 287 -8.03 -7.16 -16.82
N ASN A 288 -7.49 -5.96 -16.63
CA ASN A 288 -6.05 -5.71 -16.62
C ASN A 288 -5.44 -6.00 -15.23
N ASP A 289 -4.26 -5.45 -14.90
CA ASP A 289 -3.58 -5.70 -13.63
C ASP A 289 -4.30 -5.05 -12.43
N TYR A 290 -3.91 -5.48 -11.24
CA TYR A 290 -4.32 -4.90 -9.95
C TYR A 290 -5.81 -5.06 -9.59
N VAL A 291 -6.51 -6.04 -10.16
CA VAL A 291 -7.89 -6.35 -9.73
C VAL A 291 -7.92 -6.61 -8.24
N GLY A 292 -8.81 -5.91 -7.52
CA GLY A 292 -8.93 -6.01 -6.07
C GLY A 292 -7.70 -5.54 -5.30
N LYS A 293 -6.87 -4.65 -5.86
CA LYS A 293 -5.78 -4.00 -5.11
C LYS A 293 -6.30 -3.38 -3.82
N GLY A 294 -5.75 -3.78 -2.68
CA GLY A 294 -6.14 -3.31 -1.36
C GLY A 294 -7.60 -3.59 -1.00
N LEU A 295 -8.19 -4.66 -1.53
CA LEU A 295 -9.57 -5.05 -1.24
C LEU A 295 -9.84 -5.07 0.28
N SER A 296 -10.96 -4.49 0.69
CA SER A 296 -11.28 -4.16 2.08
C SER A 296 -12.67 -4.63 2.50
N GLY A 297 -13.12 -5.77 1.98
CA GLY A 297 -14.39 -6.41 2.36
C GLY A 297 -15.42 -6.56 1.24
N GLY A 298 -15.22 -5.89 0.10
CA GLY A 298 -16.09 -6.01 -1.07
C GLY A 298 -15.93 -7.34 -1.81
N ARG A 299 -16.82 -7.59 -2.77
CA ARG A 299 -16.79 -8.80 -3.62
C ARG A 299 -16.54 -8.43 -5.07
N ILE A 300 -15.64 -9.16 -5.73
CA ILE A 300 -15.32 -8.97 -7.14
C ILE A 300 -15.42 -10.32 -7.85
N ILE A 301 -16.25 -10.38 -8.88
CA ILE A 301 -16.47 -11.58 -9.68
C ILE A 301 -16.08 -11.25 -11.10
N VAL A 302 -15.14 -12.00 -11.69
CA VAL A 302 -14.74 -11.83 -13.10
C VAL A 302 -14.90 -13.14 -13.83
N ARG A 303 -15.64 -13.11 -14.94
CA ARG A 303 -15.86 -14.25 -15.82
C ARG A 303 -15.84 -13.79 -17.28
N PRO A 304 -15.49 -14.68 -18.22
CA PRO A 304 -15.61 -14.37 -19.63
C PRO A 304 -17.04 -13.98 -20.01
N ASP A 305 -17.15 -13.24 -21.12
CA ASP A 305 -18.42 -13.01 -21.80
C ASP A 305 -19.13 -14.34 -22.04
N ARG A 306 -20.46 -14.37 -21.91
CA ARG A 306 -21.27 -15.58 -22.12
C ARG A 306 -21.14 -16.12 -23.54
N ALA A 307 -20.87 -15.26 -24.50
CA ALA A 307 -20.71 -15.59 -25.90
C ALA A 307 -19.26 -15.98 -26.27
N ALA A 308 -18.32 -15.96 -25.31
CA ALA A 308 -16.94 -16.39 -25.56
C ALA A 308 -16.90 -17.86 -26.03
N ASP A 309 -16.17 -18.12 -27.11
CA ASP A 309 -16.04 -19.42 -27.77
C ASP A 309 -14.75 -20.17 -27.39
N HIS A 310 -13.96 -19.61 -26.48
CA HIS A 310 -12.73 -20.22 -25.96
C HIS A 310 -12.93 -20.85 -24.58
N LEU A 311 -12.05 -21.80 -24.25
CA LEU A 311 -11.99 -22.40 -22.92
C LEU A 311 -11.37 -21.41 -21.93
N ALA A 312 -12.16 -21.00 -20.94
CA ALA A 312 -11.79 -20.00 -19.93
C ALA A 312 -10.58 -20.45 -19.11
N GLU A 313 -10.49 -21.75 -18.81
CA GLU A 313 -9.43 -22.35 -18.00
C GLU A 313 -8.03 -22.26 -18.63
N TYR A 314 -7.94 -22.04 -19.94
CA TYR A 314 -6.68 -21.86 -20.65
C TYR A 314 -6.38 -20.40 -20.99
N SER A 315 -7.29 -19.49 -20.66
CA SER A 315 -7.23 -18.07 -21.07
C SER A 315 -6.95 -17.17 -19.87
N THR A 316 -6.21 -16.09 -20.09
CA THR A 316 -5.96 -15.09 -19.06
C THR A 316 -7.21 -14.23 -18.88
N ILE A 317 -7.78 -14.23 -17.67
CA ILE A 317 -8.98 -13.46 -17.32
C ILE A 317 -8.63 -12.11 -16.67
N ALA A 318 -7.50 -12.05 -15.96
CA ALA A 318 -7.00 -10.86 -15.30
C ALA A 318 -5.47 -10.80 -15.34
N GLY A 319 -4.91 -9.60 -15.24
CA GLY A 319 -3.48 -9.36 -15.31
C GLY A 319 -2.71 -9.77 -14.05
N ASN A 320 -1.70 -8.98 -13.72
CA ASN A 320 -0.75 -9.22 -12.63
C ASN A 320 -1.20 -8.60 -11.30
N THR A 321 -0.53 -8.99 -10.21
CA THR A 321 -0.62 -8.31 -8.90
C THR A 321 -2.05 -8.23 -8.37
N ILE A 322 -2.79 -9.32 -8.58
CA ILE A 322 -4.19 -9.50 -8.16
C ILE A 322 -4.27 -9.52 -6.64
N GLY A 323 -5.25 -8.81 -6.06
CA GLY A 323 -5.46 -8.81 -4.61
C GLY A 323 -4.31 -8.19 -3.80
N TYR A 324 -3.48 -7.33 -4.42
CA TYR A 324 -2.30 -6.78 -3.77
C TYR A 324 -2.61 -6.08 -2.46
N GLY A 325 -2.09 -6.57 -1.34
CA GLY A 325 -2.29 -5.93 -0.04
C GLY A 325 -3.74 -6.00 0.47
N ALA A 326 -4.56 -6.90 -0.06
CA ALA A 326 -5.95 -7.05 0.36
C ALA A 326 -6.04 -7.45 1.83
N THR A 327 -7.01 -6.88 2.56
CA THR A 327 -7.21 -7.10 4.00
C THR A 327 -8.50 -7.84 4.32
N GLY A 328 -9.39 -7.99 3.34
CA GLY A 328 -10.64 -8.72 3.47
C GLY A 328 -11.48 -8.64 2.20
N GLY A 329 -12.56 -9.43 2.13
CA GLY A 329 -13.42 -9.52 0.96
C GLY A 329 -13.08 -10.72 0.08
N GLU A 330 -13.70 -10.79 -1.10
CA GLU A 330 -13.69 -11.98 -1.94
C GLU A 330 -13.48 -11.68 -3.42
N LEU A 331 -12.62 -12.45 -4.07
CA LEU A 331 -12.39 -12.43 -5.52
C LEU A 331 -12.65 -13.81 -6.11
N PHE A 332 -13.51 -13.89 -7.12
CA PHE A 332 -13.77 -15.11 -7.89
C PHE A 332 -13.42 -14.86 -9.36
N LEU A 333 -12.35 -15.49 -9.86
CA LEU A 333 -11.79 -15.26 -11.20
C LEU A 333 -11.86 -16.53 -12.05
N ARG A 334 -12.74 -16.54 -13.05
CA ARG A 334 -12.91 -17.68 -13.97
C ARG A 334 -11.92 -17.59 -15.13
N GLY A 335 -10.70 -18.03 -14.86
CA GLY A 335 -9.62 -18.14 -15.83
C GLY A 335 -8.26 -17.98 -15.15
N ARG A 336 -7.19 -17.89 -15.94
CA ARG A 336 -5.82 -17.74 -15.44
C ARG A 336 -5.50 -16.28 -15.14
N THR A 337 -4.64 -16.06 -14.16
CA THR A 337 -4.11 -14.73 -13.82
C THR A 337 -2.63 -14.63 -14.15
N GLY A 338 -2.10 -13.41 -14.22
CA GLY A 338 -0.68 -13.15 -14.42
C GLY A 338 0.18 -13.43 -13.19
N GLU A 339 1.31 -12.75 -13.13
CA GLU A 339 2.30 -12.87 -12.05
C GLU A 339 1.83 -12.19 -10.75
N ARG A 340 2.42 -12.58 -9.62
CA ARG A 340 2.18 -11.98 -8.30
C ARG A 340 0.72 -12.00 -7.85
N PHE A 341 0.00 -13.07 -8.20
CA PHE A 341 -1.32 -13.33 -7.65
C PHE A 341 -1.27 -13.33 -6.12
N CYS A 342 -2.15 -12.59 -5.44
CA CYS A 342 -2.20 -12.49 -3.98
C CYS A 342 -0.91 -12.01 -3.30
N VAL A 343 -0.08 -11.21 -3.99
CA VAL A 343 1.09 -10.62 -3.34
C VAL A 343 0.67 -9.78 -2.13
N ARG A 344 1.26 -10.04 -0.97
CA ARG A 344 0.91 -9.37 0.30
C ARG A 344 -0.58 -9.45 0.67
N ASN A 345 -1.32 -10.48 0.24
CA ASN A 345 -2.67 -10.70 0.77
C ASN A 345 -2.59 -10.92 2.29
N SER A 346 -3.44 -10.23 3.04
CA SER A 346 -3.47 -10.23 4.50
C SER A 346 -4.85 -10.61 5.05
N GLY A 347 -5.84 -10.93 4.21
CA GLY A 347 -7.16 -11.31 4.71
C GLY A 347 -8.25 -11.61 3.69
N ALA A 348 -8.03 -11.41 2.40
CA ALA A 348 -9.04 -11.72 1.38
C ALA A 348 -9.06 -13.21 1.01
N LEU A 349 -10.23 -13.69 0.58
CA LEU A 349 -10.41 -14.95 -0.14
C LEU A 349 -10.29 -14.69 -1.64
N VAL A 350 -9.40 -15.38 -2.33
CA VAL A 350 -9.21 -15.22 -3.78
C VAL A 350 -9.17 -16.58 -4.45
N VAL A 351 -10.06 -16.80 -5.43
CA VAL A 351 -10.14 -18.02 -6.23
C VAL A 351 -9.78 -17.71 -7.68
N SER A 352 -8.89 -18.51 -8.28
CA SER A 352 -8.48 -18.42 -9.68
C SER A 352 -8.32 -19.80 -10.31
N GLU A 353 -8.42 -19.92 -11.63
CA GLU A 353 -8.25 -21.19 -12.37
C GLU A 353 -6.83 -21.37 -12.92
N GLY A 354 -5.92 -20.51 -12.47
CA GLY A 354 -4.49 -20.62 -12.70
C GLY A 354 -3.78 -19.32 -12.36
N VAL A 355 -2.49 -19.41 -12.09
CA VAL A 355 -1.67 -18.25 -11.68
C VAL A 355 -0.31 -18.31 -12.36
N GLY A 356 0.27 -17.14 -12.64
CA GLY A 356 1.63 -17.01 -13.14
C GLY A 356 2.68 -17.18 -12.03
N ASP A 357 3.89 -16.69 -12.30
CA ASP A 357 5.01 -16.75 -11.36
C ASP A 357 4.75 -15.89 -10.11
N HIS A 358 5.38 -16.25 -9.00
CA HIS A 358 5.35 -15.48 -7.75
C HIS A 358 3.97 -15.37 -7.09
N GLY A 359 3.08 -16.36 -7.30
CA GLY A 359 1.81 -16.43 -6.58
C GLY A 359 2.01 -16.51 -5.06
N CYS A 360 1.15 -15.83 -4.30
CA CYS A 360 1.17 -15.72 -2.84
C CYS A 360 2.48 -15.16 -2.25
N GLU A 361 3.26 -14.41 -3.04
CA GLU A 361 4.49 -13.76 -2.56
C GLU A 361 4.18 -12.81 -1.39
N TYR A 362 4.91 -12.94 -0.27
CA TYR A 362 4.71 -12.12 0.94
C TYR A 362 3.28 -12.14 1.53
N MET A 363 2.47 -13.15 1.24
CA MET A 363 1.14 -13.30 1.85
C MET A 363 1.27 -13.51 3.37
N THR A 364 0.44 -12.78 4.14
CA THR A 364 0.48 -12.77 5.61
C THR A 364 -0.86 -13.18 6.25
N GLY A 365 -1.89 -13.44 5.45
CA GLY A 365 -3.23 -13.79 5.91
C GLY A 365 -4.20 -14.01 4.74
N GLY A 366 -5.42 -14.47 5.06
CA GLY A 366 -6.44 -14.76 4.05
C GLY A 366 -6.29 -16.15 3.41
N HIS A 367 -7.03 -16.38 2.33
CA HIS A 367 -7.08 -17.65 1.63
C HIS A 367 -6.88 -17.47 0.12
N ALA A 368 -6.03 -18.29 -0.47
CA ALA A 368 -5.82 -18.36 -1.91
C ALA A 368 -6.20 -19.76 -2.41
N VAL A 369 -7.09 -19.85 -3.40
CA VAL A 369 -7.50 -21.13 -4.00
C VAL A 369 -7.18 -21.11 -5.49
N VAL A 370 -6.34 -22.04 -5.94
CA VAL A 370 -5.93 -22.16 -7.33
C VAL A 370 -6.44 -23.49 -7.89
N LEU A 371 -7.43 -23.39 -8.79
CA LEU A 371 -8.10 -24.52 -9.44
C LEU A 371 -7.40 -24.96 -10.74
N GLY A 372 -6.11 -24.70 -10.85
CA GLY A 372 -5.30 -25.04 -12.01
C GLY A 372 -3.81 -24.83 -11.75
N PRO A 373 -2.99 -24.73 -12.81
CA PRO A 373 -1.54 -24.68 -12.69
C PRO A 373 -1.05 -23.37 -12.05
N ILE A 374 0.09 -23.48 -11.34
CA ILE A 374 0.86 -22.37 -10.77
C ILE A 374 2.16 -22.14 -11.56
N GLY A 375 2.64 -20.89 -11.58
CA GLY A 375 4.00 -20.55 -12.01
C GLY A 375 5.05 -20.81 -10.93
N ARG A 376 6.30 -20.45 -11.24
CA ARG A 376 7.46 -20.68 -10.38
C ARG A 376 7.44 -19.79 -9.14
N ASN A 377 8.22 -20.19 -8.14
CA ASN A 377 8.50 -19.39 -6.94
C ASN A 377 7.22 -19.02 -6.16
N PHE A 378 6.24 -19.92 -6.15
CA PHE A 378 4.98 -19.76 -5.43
C PHE A 378 5.22 -19.78 -3.91
N ALA A 379 4.47 -18.98 -3.17
CA ALA A 379 4.58 -18.79 -1.72
C ALA A 379 5.94 -18.25 -1.24
N ALA A 380 6.71 -17.56 -2.08
CA ALA A 380 7.97 -16.93 -1.66
C ALA A 380 7.73 -15.86 -0.58
N GLY A 381 8.37 -16.01 0.59
CA GLY A 381 8.19 -15.09 1.71
C GLY A 381 6.77 -15.07 2.30
N MET A 382 5.90 -16.02 1.94
CA MET A 382 4.59 -16.19 2.57
C MET A 382 4.79 -16.55 4.05
N SER A 383 4.32 -15.70 4.94
CA SER A 383 4.48 -15.82 6.39
C SER A 383 3.15 -16.00 7.13
N GLY A 384 2.03 -15.99 6.42
CA GLY A 384 0.71 -16.31 6.99
C GLY A 384 -0.39 -16.45 5.95
N GLY A 385 -1.54 -16.98 6.37
CA GLY A 385 -2.64 -17.37 5.50
C GLY A 385 -2.51 -18.81 4.99
N ILE A 386 -3.46 -19.22 4.14
CA ILE A 386 -3.51 -20.59 3.61
C ILE A 386 -3.71 -20.56 2.09
N ALA A 387 -2.91 -21.32 1.35
CA ALA A 387 -3.10 -21.53 -0.08
C ALA A 387 -3.50 -22.98 -0.37
N TYR A 388 -4.54 -23.19 -1.19
CA TYR A 388 -4.96 -24.49 -1.70
C TYR A 388 -4.71 -24.53 -3.20
N VAL A 389 -3.98 -25.53 -3.66
CA VAL A 389 -3.60 -25.69 -5.07
C VAL A 389 -3.94 -27.10 -5.53
N ILE A 390 -4.67 -27.23 -6.63
CA ILE A 390 -4.94 -28.53 -7.24
C ILE A 390 -3.74 -29.00 -8.07
N ASP A 391 -3.42 -30.30 -8.00
CA ASP A 391 -2.31 -30.93 -8.72
C ASP A 391 -1.00 -30.13 -8.56
N LEU A 392 -0.69 -29.74 -7.31
CA LEU A 392 0.47 -28.93 -7.00
C LEU A 392 1.76 -29.63 -7.48
N ASP A 393 2.56 -28.91 -8.27
CA ASP A 393 3.93 -29.28 -8.58
C ASP A 393 4.86 -28.72 -7.49
N PRO A 394 5.50 -29.57 -6.65
CA PRO A 394 6.38 -29.11 -5.59
C PRO A 394 7.59 -28.32 -6.10
N ASP A 395 8.06 -28.55 -7.33
CA ASP A 395 9.21 -27.85 -7.91
C ASP A 395 8.92 -26.36 -8.17
N HIS A 396 7.65 -25.97 -8.19
CA HIS A 396 7.22 -24.59 -8.35
C HIS A 396 7.05 -23.84 -7.02
N VAL A 397 7.09 -24.54 -5.87
CA VAL A 397 7.01 -23.93 -4.55
C VAL A 397 8.39 -23.35 -4.17
N ASN A 398 8.40 -22.14 -3.61
CA ASN A 398 9.63 -21.54 -3.12
C ASN A 398 10.25 -22.39 -2.01
N ALA A 399 11.58 -22.55 -2.05
CA ALA A 399 12.32 -23.37 -1.08
C ALA A 399 12.05 -23.00 0.39
N GLY A 400 11.76 -21.73 0.70
CA GLY A 400 11.45 -21.28 2.06
C GLY A 400 10.11 -21.78 2.61
N ASN A 401 9.22 -22.29 1.76
CA ASN A 401 7.92 -22.85 2.13
C ASN A 401 7.69 -24.26 1.54
N ALA A 402 8.72 -24.93 1.06
CA ALA A 402 8.61 -26.29 0.52
C ALA A 402 8.14 -27.28 1.60
N ASP A 403 8.67 -27.16 2.83
CA ASP A 403 8.29 -27.99 3.97
C ASP A 403 6.92 -27.61 4.59
N ALA A 404 6.29 -26.54 4.10
CA ALA A 404 4.98 -26.06 4.53
C ALA A 404 3.81 -26.69 3.74
N VAL A 405 4.11 -27.56 2.77
CA VAL A 405 3.13 -28.29 1.96
C VAL A 405 2.58 -29.47 2.75
N GLN A 406 1.25 -29.57 2.84
CA GLN A 406 0.53 -30.56 3.63
C GLN A 406 -0.68 -31.11 2.86
N GLU A 407 -1.11 -32.32 3.22
CA GLU A 407 -2.40 -32.86 2.79
C GLU A 407 -3.57 -32.12 3.47
N LEU A 408 -4.76 -32.20 2.86
CA LEU A 408 -5.97 -31.59 3.40
C LEU A 408 -6.55 -32.43 4.55
N THR A 409 -6.89 -31.76 5.64
CA THR A 409 -7.75 -32.32 6.69
C THR A 409 -9.21 -32.38 6.23
N ASP A 410 -10.07 -33.12 6.94
CA ASP A 410 -11.50 -33.17 6.58
C ASP A 410 -12.19 -31.81 6.75
N ALA A 411 -11.73 -30.99 7.69
CA ALA A 411 -12.17 -29.60 7.84
C ALA A 411 -11.77 -28.75 6.63
N ASP A 412 -10.52 -28.91 6.13
CA ASP A 412 -10.07 -28.25 4.91
C ASP A 412 -10.93 -28.65 3.71
N LYS A 413 -11.24 -29.95 3.55
CA LYS A 413 -12.07 -30.45 2.44
C LYS A 413 -13.48 -29.88 2.49
N ALA A 414 -14.11 -29.81 3.67
CA ALA A 414 -15.45 -29.26 3.81
C ALA A 414 -15.48 -27.75 3.50
N TRP A 415 -14.50 -26.99 4.00
CA TRP A 415 -14.39 -25.56 3.71
C TRP A 415 -14.11 -25.30 2.23
N LEU A 416 -13.17 -26.05 1.64
CA LEU A 416 -12.81 -25.88 0.23
C LEU A 416 -13.96 -26.26 -0.70
N HIS A 417 -14.75 -27.28 -0.37
CA HIS A 417 -15.97 -27.62 -1.13
C HIS A 417 -16.92 -26.42 -1.20
N ASP A 418 -17.16 -25.73 -0.09
CA ASP A 418 -18.02 -24.55 -0.07
C ASP A 418 -17.45 -23.41 -0.93
N VAL A 419 -16.15 -23.15 -0.84
CA VAL A 419 -15.49 -22.10 -1.65
C VAL A 419 -15.55 -22.41 -3.14
N VAL A 420 -15.29 -23.66 -3.53
CA VAL A 420 -15.36 -24.10 -4.93
C VAL A 420 -16.80 -24.06 -5.45
N ARG A 421 -17.78 -24.44 -4.62
CA ARG A 421 -19.22 -24.29 -4.93
C ARG A 421 -19.59 -22.84 -5.19
N ARG A 422 -19.16 -21.92 -4.31
CA ARG A 422 -19.42 -20.47 -4.48
C ARG A 422 -18.75 -19.92 -5.72
N HIS A 423 -17.51 -20.32 -6.03
CA HIS A 423 -16.85 -19.96 -7.29
C HIS A 423 -17.65 -20.44 -8.50
N ALA A 424 -18.17 -21.69 -8.47
CA ALA A 424 -19.02 -22.22 -9.54
C ALA A 424 -20.33 -21.43 -9.70
N GLU A 425 -21.02 -21.10 -8.61
CA GLU A 425 -22.27 -20.34 -8.60
C GLU A 425 -22.09 -18.92 -9.12
N GLU A 426 -21.04 -18.22 -8.66
CA GLU A 426 -20.79 -16.83 -9.01
C GLU A 426 -20.27 -16.65 -10.44
N THR A 427 -19.47 -17.61 -10.93
CA THR A 427 -18.78 -17.46 -12.22
C THR A 427 -19.34 -18.33 -13.34
N GLY A 428 -20.10 -19.37 -13.00
CA GLY A 428 -20.48 -20.44 -13.93
C GLY A 428 -19.29 -21.28 -14.39
N SER A 429 -18.26 -21.45 -13.54
CA SER A 429 -17.03 -22.17 -13.86
C SER A 429 -17.29 -23.65 -14.15
N THR A 430 -16.90 -24.07 -15.36
CA THR A 430 -16.89 -25.47 -15.78
C THR A 430 -15.80 -26.28 -15.08
N VAL A 431 -14.70 -25.65 -14.66
CA VAL A 431 -13.64 -26.30 -13.88
C VAL A 431 -14.17 -26.66 -12.51
N ALA A 432 -14.71 -25.68 -11.78
CA ALA A 432 -15.28 -25.92 -10.45
C ALA A 432 -16.44 -26.93 -10.50
N ALA A 433 -17.34 -26.82 -11.50
CA ALA A 433 -18.41 -27.80 -11.66
C ALA A 433 -17.91 -29.23 -11.86
N LYS A 434 -16.81 -29.44 -12.62
CA LYS A 434 -16.19 -30.76 -12.80
C LYS A 434 -15.59 -31.28 -11.49
N LEU A 435 -14.95 -30.42 -10.70
CA LEU A 435 -14.38 -30.82 -9.40
C LEU A 435 -15.47 -31.21 -8.41
N LEU A 436 -16.60 -30.50 -8.40
CA LEU A 436 -17.73 -30.77 -7.51
C LEU A 436 -18.51 -32.04 -7.90
N ALA A 437 -18.42 -32.49 -9.15
CA ALA A 437 -19.14 -33.68 -9.61
C ALA A 437 -18.62 -34.99 -8.97
N ASP A 438 -17.33 -35.04 -8.62
CA ASP A 438 -16.71 -36.13 -7.86
C ASP A 438 -15.73 -35.52 -6.85
N TRP A 439 -16.30 -34.93 -5.79
CA TRP A 439 -15.54 -34.13 -4.83
C TRP A 439 -14.49 -34.93 -4.09
N ASP A 440 -14.77 -36.17 -3.68
CA ASP A 440 -13.82 -36.97 -2.91
C ASP A 440 -12.54 -37.24 -3.71
N ALA A 441 -12.70 -37.55 -5.02
CA ALA A 441 -11.56 -37.71 -5.92
C ALA A 441 -10.83 -36.38 -6.19
N ALA A 442 -11.58 -35.28 -6.35
CA ALA A 442 -10.99 -33.95 -6.56
C ALA A 442 -10.21 -33.46 -5.32
N ALA A 443 -10.76 -33.63 -4.12
CA ALA A 443 -10.17 -33.20 -2.86
C ALA A 443 -8.82 -33.89 -2.58
N ALA A 444 -8.66 -35.15 -3.01
CA ALA A 444 -7.40 -35.88 -2.89
C ALA A 444 -6.26 -35.33 -3.76
N ARG A 445 -6.57 -34.49 -4.76
CA ARG A 445 -5.60 -33.85 -5.65
C ARG A 445 -5.13 -32.48 -5.16
N PHE A 446 -5.79 -31.93 -4.14
CA PHE A 446 -5.37 -30.65 -3.58
C PHE A 446 -4.19 -30.84 -2.63
N SER A 447 -3.33 -29.84 -2.60
CA SER A 447 -2.33 -29.63 -1.56
C SER A 447 -2.62 -28.31 -0.85
N LYS A 448 -2.34 -28.27 0.45
CA LYS A 448 -2.42 -27.08 1.28
C LYS A 448 -1.02 -26.56 1.55
N ILE A 449 -0.80 -25.26 1.45
CA ILE A 449 0.42 -24.59 1.88
C ILE A 449 0.05 -23.65 3.03
N ILE A 450 0.61 -23.92 4.21
CA ILE A 450 0.43 -23.11 5.42
C ILE A 450 1.78 -22.93 6.11
N PRO A 451 2.32 -21.70 6.24
CA PRO A 451 3.62 -21.49 6.88
C PRO A 451 3.65 -22.03 8.31
N SER A 452 4.69 -22.79 8.66
CA SER A 452 4.77 -23.53 9.93
C SER A 452 4.63 -22.63 11.16
N THR A 453 5.32 -21.49 11.20
CA THR A 453 5.21 -20.52 12.29
C THR A 453 3.80 -19.95 12.40
N TYR A 454 3.14 -19.70 11.27
CA TYR A 454 1.75 -19.22 11.27
C TYR A 454 0.80 -20.29 11.83
N GLN A 455 0.98 -21.55 11.43
CA GLN A 455 0.21 -22.68 11.96
C GLN A 455 0.40 -22.84 13.47
N ALA A 456 1.63 -22.71 13.97
CA ALA A 456 1.94 -22.75 15.40
C ALA A 456 1.25 -21.61 16.17
N VAL A 457 1.27 -20.39 15.61
CA VAL A 457 0.58 -19.22 16.18
C VAL A 457 -0.93 -19.43 16.24
N LEU A 458 -1.55 -19.97 15.18
CA LEU A 458 -2.99 -20.29 15.18
C LEU A 458 -3.33 -21.35 16.23
N ALA A 459 -2.54 -22.42 16.32
CA ALA A 459 -2.75 -23.47 17.32
C ALA A 459 -2.61 -22.94 18.76
N ALA A 460 -1.64 -22.06 19.01
CA ALA A 460 -1.45 -21.41 20.30
C ALA A 460 -2.63 -20.50 20.66
N LYS A 461 -3.12 -19.72 19.69
CA LYS A 461 -4.31 -18.88 19.84
C LYS A 461 -5.54 -19.72 20.20
N ASP A 462 -5.84 -20.75 19.42
CA ASP A 462 -7.01 -21.62 19.65
C ASP A 462 -6.95 -22.32 21.01
N ALA A 463 -5.76 -22.76 21.44
CA ALA A 463 -5.57 -23.36 22.75
C ALA A 463 -5.80 -22.35 23.89
N ALA A 464 -5.31 -21.12 23.73
CA ALA A 464 -5.48 -20.04 24.70
C ALA A 464 -6.95 -19.59 24.81
N GLU A 465 -7.66 -19.47 23.68
CA GLU A 465 -9.09 -19.14 23.66
C GLU A 465 -9.94 -20.23 24.33
N ARG A 466 -9.66 -21.51 24.04
CA ARG A 466 -10.34 -22.64 24.72
C ARG A 466 -10.06 -22.69 26.22
N ALA A 467 -8.90 -22.20 26.66
CA ALA A 467 -8.56 -22.08 28.07
C ALA A 467 -9.19 -20.85 28.75
N GLY A 468 -9.89 -19.98 28.01
CA GLY A 468 -10.55 -18.79 28.54
C GLY A 468 -9.58 -17.70 28.99
N LEU A 469 -8.37 -17.65 28.41
CA LEU A 469 -7.36 -16.63 28.72
C LEU A 469 -7.81 -15.24 28.26
N SER A 470 -7.27 -14.19 28.90
CA SER A 470 -7.48 -12.81 28.49
C SER A 470 -6.78 -12.50 27.15
N GLU A 471 -7.18 -11.41 26.49
CA GLU A 471 -6.60 -10.98 25.21
C GLU A 471 -5.08 -10.75 25.28
N THR A 472 -4.60 -10.20 26.41
CA THR A 472 -3.17 -10.00 26.67
C THR A 472 -2.43 -11.33 26.75
N GLU A 473 -2.97 -12.30 27.50
CA GLU A 473 -2.36 -13.63 27.66
C GLU A 473 -2.39 -14.43 26.35
N ILE A 474 -3.47 -14.30 25.56
CA ILE A 474 -3.55 -14.87 24.21
C ILE A 474 -2.43 -14.29 23.33
N THR A 475 -2.24 -12.97 23.37
CA THR A 475 -1.18 -12.29 22.60
C THR A 475 0.20 -12.77 23.03
N GLU A 476 0.46 -12.91 24.34
CA GLU A 476 1.72 -13.44 24.85
C GLU A 476 1.99 -14.87 24.35
N LYS A 477 0.97 -15.74 24.37
CA LYS A 477 1.08 -17.12 23.85
C LYS A 477 1.34 -17.16 22.35
N MET A 478 0.70 -16.29 21.58
CA MET A 478 0.95 -16.13 20.15
C MET A 478 2.38 -15.66 19.87
N MET A 479 2.89 -14.68 20.64
CA MET A 479 4.25 -14.16 20.48
C MET A 479 5.32 -15.19 20.88
N GLU A 480 5.06 -15.97 21.93
CA GLU A 480 5.90 -17.10 22.34
C GLU A 480 6.00 -18.13 21.21
N ALA A 481 4.88 -18.51 20.60
CA ALA A 481 4.86 -19.41 19.44
C ALA A 481 5.59 -18.83 18.23
N ALA A 482 5.38 -17.54 17.93
CA ALA A 482 6.05 -16.87 16.82
C ALA A 482 7.58 -16.79 16.99
N THR A 483 8.05 -16.66 18.24
CA THR A 483 9.48 -16.57 18.56
C THR A 483 10.15 -17.93 18.57
N ASN A 484 9.45 -18.94 19.08
CA ASN A 484 10.00 -20.29 19.26
C ASN A 484 9.86 -21.17 18.02
N GLY A 485 9.02 -20.76 17.05
CA GLY A 485 8.92 -21.32 15.70
C GLY A 485 8.68 -22.81 15.67
#